data_AF-A0A2U0I3F0-F1
#
_entry.id   AF-A0A2U0I3F0-F1
#
_cell.length_a   1.000
_cell.length_b   1.000
_cell.length_c   1.000
_cell.angle_alpha   90.00
_cell.angle_beta   90.00
_cell.angle_gamma   90.00
#
_symmetry.space_group_name_H-M   'P 1'
#
loop_
_entity.id
_entity.type
_entity.pdbx_description
1 polymer ?
#
loop_
_entity_poly.entity_id
_entity_poly.type
_entity_poly.pdbx_seq_one_letter_code
_entity_poly.pdbx_strand_id
1 'polypeptide(L)'
;MLVWRQIEHVAEVLDKEDLFCWGIQCIGSDFDGIINPLKGNWTAENIRDLADELVKHADAYLAKNRNNLKNFNRITSEAIVERVLHGNAMAFIEQNYG
;
A
#
# COMPACT_ATOMS: atom_id res chain seq x y z
N MET A 1 -5.78 8.55 -8.93
CA MET A 1 -6.76 7.45 -8.73
C MET A 1 -7.52 7.61 -7.40
N LEU A 2 -8.76 7.08 -7.26
CA LEU A 2 -9.53 7.14 -6.00
C LEU A 2 -8.84 6.38 -4.86
N VAL A 3 -8.37 5.16 -5.13
CA VAL A 3 -7.66 4.31 -4.15
C VAL A 3 -6.42 5.02 -3.59
N TRP A 4 -5.62 5.65 -4.46
CA TRP A 4 -4.46 6.43 -4.01
C TRP A 4 -4.83 7.56 -3.04
N ARG A 5 -5.94 8.28 -3.29
CA ARG A 5 -6.36 9.38 -2.40
C ARG A 5 -6.70 8.89 -0.99
N GLN A 6 -7.21 7.67 -0.86
CA GLN A 6 -7.45 7.07 0.45
C GLN A 6 -6.13 6.73 1.14
N ILE A 7 -5.19 6.15 0.39
CA ILE A 7 -3.85 5.81 0.89
C ILE A 7 -3.12 7.05 1.41
N GLU A 8 -3.11 8.10 0.59
CA GLU A 8 -2.55 9.41 0.91
C GLU A 8 -3.20 10.03 2.15
N HIS A 9 -4.53 10.04 2.22
CA HIS A 9 -5.23 10.65 3.35
C HIS A 9 -4.91 9.97 4.68
N VAL A 10 -4.98 8.64 4.73
CA VAL A 10 -4.64 7.89 5.95
C VAL A 10 -3.16 8.09 6.29
N ALA A 11 -2.28 8.17 5.29
CA ALA A 11 -0.86 8.40 5.52
C ALA A 11 -0.60 9.77 6.21
N GLU A 12 -1.25 10.83 5.71
CA GLU A 12 -1.13 12.18 6.28
C GLU A 12 -1.70 12.29 7.70
N VAL A 13 -2.78 11.55 8.01
CA VAL A 13 -3.35 11.51 9.37
C VAL A 13 -2.36 10.86 10.33
N LEU A 14 -1.79 9.71 9.98
CA LEU A 14 -0.88 8.99 10.86
C LEU A 14 0.48 9.71 11.02
N ASP A 15 0.99 10.33 9.96
CA ASP A 15 2.24 11.10 10.04
C ASP A 15 2.13 12.29 10.99
N LYS A 16 0.95 12.94 11.04
CA LYS A 16 0.64 14.02 12.01
C LYS A 16 0.62 13.55 13.46
N GLU A 17 0.27 12.28 13.69
CA GLU A 17 0.22 11.64 15.00
C GLU A 17 1.54 10.93 15.37
N ASP A 18 2.64 11.17 14.63
CA ASP A 18 3.94 10.52 14.83
C ASP A 18 3.90 8.98 14.72
N LEU A 19 2.95 8.45 13.92
CA LEU A 19 2.78 7.02 13.68
C LEU A 19 3.30 6.58 12.31
N PHE A 20 3.76 5.33 12.22
CA PHE A 20 4.15 4.73 10.95
C PHE A 20 2.93 4.55 10.05
N CYS A 21 2.93 5.24 8.92
CA CYS A 21 1.71 5.52 8.17
C CYS A 21 1.36 4.47 7.09
N TRP A 22 2.33 3.65 6.71
CA TRP A 22 2.21 2.66 5.62
C TRP A 22 1.88 1.24 6.08
N GLY A 23 1.75 1.01 7.38
CA GLY A 23 1.65 -0.33 7.98
C GLY A 23 0.24 -0.83 8.27
N ILE A 24 -0.80 -0.02 8.03
CA ILE A 24 -2.17 -0.33 8.50
C ILE A 24 -3.21 -0.43 7.38
N GLN A 25 -2.80 -0.18 6.14
CA GLN A 25 -3.72 -0.08 5.02
C GLN A 25 -3.58 -1.30 4.12
N CYS A 26 -4.69 -1.90 3.73
CA CYS A 26 -4.75 -2.92 2.69
C CYS A 26 -5.82 -2.51 1.68
N ILE A 27 -5.63 -2.86 0.41
CA ILE A 27 -6.70 -2.69 -0.59
C ILE A 27 -7.67 -3.86 -0.43
N GLY A 28 -8.84 -3.56 0.12
CA GLY A 28 -9.95 -4.48 0.24
C GLY A 28 -11.00 -4.20 -0.84
N SER A 29 -11.03 -4.97 -1.94
CA SER A 29 -11.80 -4.57 -3.13
C SER A 29 -12.62 -5.68 -3.78
N ASP A 30 -13.27 -6.59 -3.04
CA ASP A 30 -13.86 -7.83 -3.63
C ASP A 30 -12.84 -8.72 -4.40
N PHE A 31 -11.60 -8.25 -4.57
CA PHE A 31 -10.39 -8.95 -4.96
C PHE A 31 -9.75 -9.70 -3.76
N ASP A 32 -10.35 -9.62 -2.56
CA ASP A 32 -9.80 -10.13 -1.30
C ASP A 32 -9.88 -11.66 -1.15
N GLY A 33 -10.20 -12.37 -2.24
CA GLY A 33 -9.89 -13.79 -2.36
C GLY A 33 -8.38 -14.07 -2.51
N ILE A 34 -7.54 -13.03 -2.67
CA ILE A 34 -6.11 -13.12 -2.96
C ILE A 34 -5.28 -13.19 -1.66
N ILE A 35 -5.72 -13.97 -0.68
CA ILE A 35 -4.79 -14.53 0.32
C ILE A 35 -4.09 -15.78 -0.27
N ASN A 36 -4.63 -16.35 -1.35
CA ASN A 36 -3.97 -17.41 -2.10
C ASN A 36 -4.46 -17.42 -3.56
N PRO A 37 -3.77 -16.76 -4.52
CA PRO A 37 -4.18 -16.79 -5.91
C PRO A 37 -4.09 -18.23 -6.43
N LEU A 38 -5.25 -18.89 -6.57
CA LEU A 38 -5.35 -20.17 -7.28
C LEU A 38 -4.81 -19.97 -8.70
N LYS A 39 -3.76 -20.72 -9.01
CA LYS A 39 -3.06 -20.74 -10.30
C LYS A 39 -4.04 -20.59 -11.47
N GLY A 40 -3.90 -19.52 -12.24
CA GLY A 40 -4.19 -19.56 -13.67
C GLY A 40 -4.89 -18.34 -14.27
N ASN A 41 -5.96 -17.81 -13.66
CA ASN A 41 -6.98 -17.16 -14.50
C ASN A 41 -7.45 -15.75 -14.08
N TRP A 42 -6.85 -15.14 -13.05
CA TRP A 42 -7.02 -13.70 -12.80
C TRP A 42 -5.63 -13.05 -12.94
N THR A 43 -5.47 -12.32 -14.04
CA THR A 43 -4.20 -12.08 -14.72
C THR A 43 -3.22 -11.31 -13.83
N ALA A 44 -2.05 -11.89 -13.57
CA ALA A 44 -0.91 -11.19 -12.95
C ALA A 44 -0.61 -9.83 -13.63
N GLU A 45 -1.04 -9.65 -14.88
CA GLU A 45 -1.01 -8.41 -15.64
C GLU A 45 -1.85 -7.30 -15.00
N ASN A 46 -3.12 -7.54 -14.61
CA ASN A 46 -3.96 -6.48 -14.02
C ASN A 46 -3.43 -6.01 -12.65
N ILE A 47 -2.86 -6.93 -11.87
CA ILE A 47 -2.23 -6.60 -10.58
C ILE A 47 -0.92 -5.82 -10.81
N ARG A 48 -0.13 -6.19 -11.82
CA ARG A 48 1.06 -5.43 -12.22
C ARG A 48 0.69 -4.03 -12.69
N ASP A 49 -0.32 -3.90 -13.54
CA ASP A 49 -0.79 -2.60 -14.03
C ASP A 49 -1.27 -1.70 -12.88
N LEU A 50 -1.99 -2.27 -11.91
CA LEU A 50 -2.41 -1.55 -10.70
C LEU A 50 -1.21 -1.14 -9.83
N ALA A 51 -0.25 -2.05 -9.63
CA ALA A 51 0.95 -1.78 -8.85
C ALA A 51 1.77 -0.65 -9.52
N ASP A 52 1.98 -0.73 -10.83
CA ASP A 52 2.71 0.28 -11.60
C ASP A 52 2.02 1.65 -11.53
N GLU A 53 0.69 1.70 -11.60
CA GLU A 53 -0.06 2.94 -11.46
C GLU A 53 0.00 3.51 -10.03
N LEU A 54 -0.05 2.66 -9.01
CA LEU A 54 0.14 3.05 -7.61
C LEU A 54 1.54 3.59 -7.36
N VAL A 55 2.58 2.98 -7.94
CA VAL A 55 3.97 3.45 -7.81
C VAL A 55 4.13 4.85 -8.38
N LYS A 56 3.57 5.13 -9.57
CA LYS A 56 3.61 6.49 -10.15
C LYS A 56 2.97 7.53 -9.24
N HIS A 57 1.86 7.19 -8.61
CA HIS A 57 1.20 8.07 -7.65
C HIS A 57 2.03 8.26 -6.37
N ALA A 58 2.64 7.20 -5.85
CA ALA A 58 3.54 7.26 -4.70
C ALA A 58 4.79 8.10 -4.98
N ASP A 59 5.39 7.96 -6.17
CA ASP A 59 6.52 8.77 -6.60
C ASP A 59 6.15 10.26 -6.66
N ALA A 60 5.02 10.59 -7.30
CA ALA A 60 4.54 11.96 -7.39
C ALA A 60 4.28 12.57 -6.01
N TYR A 61 3.71 11.79 -5.09
CA TYR A 61 3.48 12.21 -3.71
C TYR A 61 4.80 12.44 -2.96
N LEU A 62 5.74 11.49 -3.00
CA LEU A 62 7.02 11.63 -2.33
C LEU A 62 7.86 12.78 -2.92
N ALA A 63 7.87 12.97 -4.23
CA ALA A 63 8.56 14.09 -4.86
C ALA A 63 8.09 15.45 -4.31
N LYS A 64 6.81 15.56 -3.97
CA LYS A 64 6.21 16.78 -3.41
C LYS A 64 6.32 16.88 -1.89
N ASN A 65 6.12 15.78 -1.17
CA ASN A 65 5.83 15.79 0.26
C ASN A 65 6.89 15.11 1.13
N ARG A 66 7.93 14.48 0.56
CA ARG A 66 8.91 13.69 1.32
C ARG A 66 9.57 14.46 2.48
N ASN A 67 9.83 15.75 2.30
CA ASN A 67 10.43 16.58 3.34
C ASN A 67 9.44 16.93 4.47
N ASN A 68 8.14 16.84 4.22
CA ASN A 68 7.09 17.08 5.20
C ASN A 68 6.81 15.84 6.05
N LEU A 69 7.11 14.65 5.54
CA LEU A 69 6.97 13.39 6.27
C LEU A 69 8.02 13.26 7.38
N LYS A 70 7.65 12.57 8.46
CA LYS A 70 8.59 12.10 9.48
C LYS A 70 9.60 11.13 8.87
N ASN A 71 10.83 11.10 9.38
CA ASN A 71 11.93 10.34 8.78
C ASN A 71 11.60 8.85 8.57
N PHE A 72 10.92 8.23 9.53
CA PHE A 72 10.53 6.81 9.45
C PHE A 72 9.41 6.53 8.43
N ASN A 73 8.69 7.57 7.96
CA ASN A 73 7.70 7.47 6.89
C ASN A 73 8.29 7.70 5.49
N ARG A 74 9.58 8.07 5.36
CA ARG A 74 10.26 8.39 4.08
C ARG A 74 10.80 7.15 3.33
N ILE A 75 10.00 6.09 3.27
CA ILE A 75 10.32 4.85 2.53
C ILE A 75 10.15 5.05 1.01
N THR A 76 10.53 4.06 0.20
CA THR A 76 10.41 4.15 -1.26
C THR A 76 8.97 3.91 -1.71
N SER A 77 8.62 4.39 -2.89
CA SER A 77 7.31 4.21 -3.52
C SER A 77 6.95 2.73 -3.65
N GLU A 78 7.89 1.90 -4.07
CA GLU A 78 7.72 0.45 -4.19
C GLU A 78 7.46 -0.18 -2.82
N ALA A 79 8.16 0.28 -1.78
CA ALA A 79 7.97 -0.19 -0.41
C ALA A 79 6.62 0.22 0.19
N ILE A 80 6.05 1.36 -0.22
CA ILE A 80 4.68 1.77 0.12
C ILE A 80 3.70 0.82 -0.55
N VAL A 81 3.83 0.63 -1.86
CA VAL A 81 2.89 -0.16 -2.66
C VAL A 81 2.92 -1.64 -2.26
N GLU A 82 4.10 -2.21 -1.99
CA GLU A 82 4.25 -3.59 -1.52
C GLU A 82 3.50 -3.81 -0.19
N ARG A 83 3.63 -2.88 0.77
CA ARG A 83 2.92 -2.97 2.06
C ARG A 83 1.41 -2.91 1.88
N VAL A 84 0.94 -1.98 1.04
CA VAL A 84 -0.49 -1.74 0.81
C VAL A 84 -1.14 -2.89 0.02
N LEU A 85 -0.42 -3.51 -0.91
CA LEU A 85 -0.93 -4.61 -1.73
C LEU A 85 -0.78 -5.99 -1.08
N HIS A 86 0.22 -6.18 -0.22
CA HIS A 86 0.57 -7.51 0.26
C HIS A 86 1.03 -7.54 1.72
N GLY A 87 2.07 -6.78 2.06
CA GLY A 87 2.77 -6.92 3.33
C GLY A 87 1.88 -6.78 4.56
N ASN A 88 0.94 -5.84 4.54
CA ASN A 88 0.05 -5.59 5.69
C ASN A 88 -0.98 -6.72 5.87
N ALA A 89 -1.50 -7.31 4.77
CA ALA A 89 -2.45 -8.41 4.83
C ALA A 89 -1.79 -9.70 5.33
N MET A 90 -0.58 -10.01 4.85
CA MET A 90 0.18 -11.17 5.31
C MET A 90 0.56 -11.06 6.79
N ALA A 91 1.04 -9.90 7.24
CA ALA A 91 1.37 -9.66 8.64
C ALA A 91 0.16 -9.89 9.55
N PHE A 92 -1.05 -9.49 9.12
CA PHE A 92 -2.27 -9.76 9.87
C PHE A 92 -2.57 -11.25 9.97
N ILE A 93 -2.42 -12.02 8.89
CA ILE A 93 -2.66 -13.47 8.88
C ILE A 93 -1.68 -14.19 9.79
N GLU A 94 -0.39 -13.90 9.66
CA GLU A 94 0.67 -14.50 10.49
C GLU A 94 0.44 -14.20 11.97
N GLN A 95 0.03 -12.98 12.31
CA GLN A 95 -0.20 -12.57 13.70
C GLN A 95 -1.42 -13.25 14.34
N ASN A 96 -2.49 -13.48 13.58
CA ASN A 96 -3.78 -13.94 14.12
C ASN A 96 -4.07 -15.43 13.89
N TYR A 97 -3.42 -16.03 12.90
CA TYR A 97 -3.71 -17.39 12.44
C TYR A 97 -2.45 -18.22 12.14
N GLY A 98 -1.25 -17.68 12.39
CA GLY A 98 0.05 -18.36 12.26
C GLY A 98 0.47 -19.15 13.49
#